data_AF-A0A3E0PMY3-F1
#
_entry.id   AF-A0A3E0PMY3-F1
#
_cell.length_a   1.000
_cell.length_b   1.000
_cell.length_c   1.000
_cell.angle_alpha   90.00
_cell.angle_beta   90.00
_cell.angle_gamma   90.00
#
_symmetry.space_group_name_H-M   'P 1'
#
loop_
_entity.id
_entity.type
_entity.pdbx_description
1 polymer ?
#
loop_
_entity_poly.entity_id
_entity_poly.type
_entity_poly.pdbx_seq_one_letter_code
_entity_poly.pdbx_strand_id
1 'polypeptide(L)'
;MPLLLAAGEEEIVIVALPILSGLVVLMTMIITYHARRSQRDDMEATLKMEMIQQGRSAEEIERVLAARFGDHRTHRRPPAQGLARGPARGNT
;
A
#
# COMPACT_ATOMS: atom_id res chain seq x y z
N MET A 1 -32.19 -45.65 21.18
CA MET A 1 -32.81 -44.44 20.59
C MET A 1 -31.78 -43.30 20.48
N PRO A 2 -30.77 -43.37 19.60
CA PRO A 2 -29.82 -42.26 19.37
C PRO A 2 -30.19 -41.34 18.18
N LEU A 3 -31.22 -41.68 17.40
CA LEU A 3 -31.59 -40.96 16.16
C LEU A 3 -32.22 -39.58 16.37
N LEU A 4 -32.74 -39.29 17.57
CA LEU A 4 -33.47 -38.04 17.85
C LEU A 4 -32.57 -36.88 18.28
N LEU A 5 -31.31 -37.16 18.64
CA LEU A 5 -30.30 -36.14 18.95
C LEU A 5 -29.56 -35.65 17.69
N ALA A 6 -29.47 -36.48 16.64
CA ALA A 6 -28.79 -36.15 15.39
C ALA A 6 -29.56 -35.15 14.50
N ALA A 7 -30.90 -35.15 14.57
CA ALA A 7 -31.73 -34.30 13.70
C ALA A 7 -31.58 -32.79 13.99
N GLY A 8 -31.27 -32.41 15.23
CA GLY A 8 -31.04 -31.01 15.59
C GLY A 8 -29.66 -30.49 15.22
N GLU A 9 -28.66 -31.36 15.08
CA GLU A 9 -27.29 -30.97 14.73
C GLU A 9 -27.16 -30.60 13.25
N GLU A 10 -27.93 -31.26 12.36
CA GLU A 10 -27.87 -30.99 10.92
C GLU A 10 -28.39 -29.58 10.56
N GLU A 11 -29.44 -29.09 11.23
CA GLU A 11 -29.94 -27.72 11.00
C GLU A 11 -28.92 -26.66 11.42
N ILE A 12 -28.22 -26.90 12.53
CA ILE A 12 -27.16 -26.00 13.01
C ILE A 12 -26.01 -26.00 12.01
N VAL A 13 -25.61 -27.16 11.48
CA VAL A 13 -24.54 -27.27 10.49
C VAL A 13 -24.87 -26.51 9.21
N ILE A 14 -26.11 -26.63 8.70
CA ILE A 14 -26.53 -25.94 7.47
C ILE A 14 -26.40 -24.41 7.60
N VAL A 15 -26.71 -23.86 8.77
CA VAL A 15 -26.62 -22.40 9.01
C VAL A 15 -25.20 -21.97 9.39
N ALA A 16 -24.49 -22.76 10.19
CA ALA A 16 -23.16 -22.42 10.68
C ALA A 16 -22.09 -22.49 9.58
N LEU A 17 -22.21 -23.44 8.64
CA LEU A 17 -21.22 -23.66 7.59
C LEU A 17 -20.99 -22.43 6.68
N PRO A 18 -22.02 -21.76 6.12
CA PRO A 18 -21.81 -20.57 5.31
C PRO A 18 -21.21 -19.42 6.12
N ILE A 19 -21.61 -19.24 7.38
CA ILE A 19 -21.07 -18.20 8.27
C ILE A 19 -19.57 -18.42 8.49
N LEU A 20 -19.19 -19.67 8.81
CA LEU A 20 -17.79 -20.03 9.04
C LEU A 20 -16.96 -19.83 7.77
N SER A 21 -17.48 -20.28 6.62
CA SER A 21 -16.80 -20.12 5.32
C SER A 21 -16.62 -18.64 4.95
N GLY A 22 -17.64 -17.81 5.18
CA GLY A 22 -17.58 -16.37 4.93
C GLY A 22 -16.54 -15.68 5.80
N LEU A 23 -16.44 -16.09 7.07
CA LEU A 23 -15.45 -15.55 8.00
C LEU A 23 -14.02 -15.90 7.57
N VAL A 24 -13.78 -17.14 7.12
CA VAL A 24 -12.47 -17.56 6.59
C VAL A 24 -12.07 -16.77 5.35
N VAL A 25 -13.00 -16.57 4.41
CA VAL A 25 -12.75 -15.77 3.20
C VAL A 25 -12.45 -14.31 3.55
N LEU A 26 -13.23 -13.73 4.47
CA LEU A 26 -13.02 -12.36 4.94
C LEU A 26 -11.64 -12.18 5.58
N MET A 27 -11.25 -13.10 6.48
CA MET A 27 -9.93 -13.06 7.11
C MET A 27 -8.81 -13.20 6.08
N THR A 28 -8.95 -14.13 5.13
CA THR A 28 -7.97 -14.34 4.06
C THR A 28 -7.81 -13.08 3.20
N MET A 29 -8.91 -12.38 2.90
CA MET A 29 -8.88 -11.13 2.15
C MET A 29 -8.17 -10.02 2.92
N ILE A 30 -8.45 -9.86 4.22
CA ILE A 30 -7.79 -8.87 5.08
C ILE A 30 -6.29 -9.15 5.16
N ILE A 31 -5.90 -10.40 5.40
CA ILE A 31 -4.49 -10.80 5.46
C ILE A 31 -3.80 -10.53 4.13
N THR A 32 -4.41 -10.91 3.01
CA THR A 32 -3.82 -10.68 1.68
C THR A 32 -3.68 -9.18 1.38
N TYR A 33 -4.66 -8.38 1.79
CA TYR A 33 -4.61 -6.93 1.63
C TYR A 33 -3.46 -6.32 2.44
N HIS A 34 -3.29 -6.72 3.70
CA HIS A 34 -2.20 -6.24 4.55
C HIS A 34 -0.83 -6.76 4.11
N ALA A 35 -0.73 -8.03 3.71
CA ALA A 35 0.52 -8.64 3.24
C ALA A 35 1.05 -7.92 1.99
N ARG A 36 0.17 -7.55 1.05
CA ARG A 36 0.56 -6.76 -0.14
C ARG A 36 1.12 -5.39 0.22
N ARG A 37 0.64 -4.78 1.31
CA ARG A 37 1.16 -3.50 1.80
C ARG A 37 2.51 -3.68 2.50
N SER A 38 2.62 -4.67 3.39
CA SER A 38 3.89 -4.98 4.10
C SER A 38 5.01 -5.32 3.13
N GLN A 39 4.72 -6.08 2.07
CA GLN A 39 5.74 -6.45 1.08
C GLN A 39 6.36 -5.24 0.39
N ARG A 40 5.65 -4.12 0.25
CA ARG A 40 6.23 -2.89 -0.33
C ARG A 40 7.22 -2.25 0.62
N ASP A 41 6.86 -2.16 1.90
CA ASP A 41 7.71 -1.58 2.94
C ASP A 41 8.99 -2.41 3.14
N ASP A 42 8.86 -3.75 3.12
CA ASP A 42 9.99 -4.67 3.21
C ASP A 42 10.93 -4.58 2.00
N MET A 43 10.36 -4.43 0.79
CA MET A 43 11.14 -4.21 -0.44
C MET A 43 11.86 -2.87 -0.44
N GLU A 44 11.25 -1.82 0.10
CA GLU A 44 11.87 -0.50 0.25
C GLU A 44 13.04 -0.55 1.24
N ALA A 45 12.84 -1.19 2.40
CA ALA A 45 13.87 -1.35 3.42
C ALA A 45 15.05 -2.18 2.90
N THR A 46 14.77 -3.28 2.21
CA THR A 46 15.81 -4.15 1.61
C THR A 46 16.64 -3.38 0.59
N LEU A 47 15.98 -2.65 -0.32
CA LEU A 47 16.68 -1.86 -1.34
C LEU A 47 17.53 -0.74 -0.72
N LYS A 48 17.02 -0.03 0.30
CA LYS A 48 17.81 0.97 1.04
C LYS A 48 19.06 0.35 1.63
N MET A 49 18.92 -0.80 2.28
CA MET A 49 20.04 -1.49 2.93
C MET A 49 21.08 -1.94 1.90
N GLU A 50 20.66 -2.48 0.76
CA GLU A 50 21.55 -2.90 -0.33
C GLU A 50 22.32 -1.69 -0.90
N MET A 51 21.66 -0.56 -1.14
CA MET A 51 22.31 0.63 -1.67
C MET A 51 23.31 1.25 -0.67
N ILE A 52 23.01 1.22 0.62
CA ILE A 52 23.94 1.64 1.68
C ILE A 52 25.19 0.74 1.67
N GLN A 53 25.00 -0.59 1.57
CA GLN A 53 26.12 -1.53 1.51
C GLN A 53 26.99 -1.33 0.26
N GLN A 54 26.39 -0.93 -0.86
CA GLN A 54 27.12 -0.57 -2.08
C GLN A 54 27.83 0.80 -2.00
N GLY A 55 27.69 1.53 -0.89
CA GLY A 55 28.32 2.84 -0.71
C GLY A 55 27.68 3.96 -1.55
N ARG A 56 26.42 3.79 -1.98
CA ARG A 56 25.70 4.81 -2.76
C ARG A 56 25.45 6.05 -1.90
N SER A 57 25.51 7.23 -2.53
CA SER A 57 25.22 8.48 -1.84
C SER A 57 23.73 8.61 -1.51
N ALA A 58 23.39 9.36 -0.48
CA ALA A 58 22.01 9.56 -0.06
C ALA A 58 21.11 10.14 -1.18
N GLU A 59 21.65 11.05 -2.00
CA GLU A 59 20.94 11.61 -3.17
C GLU A 59 20.67 10.58 -4.26
N GLU A 60 21.57 9.61 -4.44
CA GLU A 60 21.36 8.52 -5.38
C GLU A 60 20.31 7.53 -4.86
N ILE A 61 20.32 7.23 -3.56
CA ILE A 61 19.30 6.43 -2.89
C ILE A 61 17.92 7.07 -3.04
N GLU A 62 17.79 8.38 -2.78
CA GLU A 62 16.53 9.10 -2.92
C GLU A 62 15.98 9.05 -4.36
N ARG A 63 16.83 9.24 -5.36
CA ARG A 63 16.43 9.16 -6.78
C ARG A 63 15.93 7.77 -7.16
N VAL A 64 16.61 6.71 -6.74
CA VAL A 64 16.23 5.33 -7.07
C VAL A 64 14.92 4.94 -6.38
N LEU A 65 14.73 5.32 -5.12
CA LEU A 65 13.49 5.08 -4.40
C LEU A 65 12.31 5.84 -5.02
N ALA A 66 12.50 7.11 -5.39
CA ALA A 66 11.47 7.91 -6.04
C ALA A 66 11.05 7.33 -7.40
N ALA A 67 12.02 6.83 -8.19
CA ALA A 67 11.74 6.20 -9.48
C ALA A 67 10.98 4.86 -9.35
N ARG A 68 11.26 4.07 -8.31
CA ARG A 68 10.70 2.72 -8.14
C ARG A 68 9.33 2.69 -7.45
N PHE A 69 9.15 3.52 -6.42
CA PHE A 69 7.95 3.48 -5.57
C PHE A 69 6.97 4.63 -5.85
N GLY A 70 7.34 5.56 -6.73
CA GLY A 70 6.58 6.77 -7.00
C GLY A 70 6.84 7.80 -5.91
N ASP A 71 7.08 9.03 -6.33
CA ASP A 71 7.43 10.10 -5.43
C ASP A 71 6.21 10.53 -4.59
N HIS A 72 6.11 10.04 -3.36
CA HIS A 72 5.09 10.47 -2.40
C HIS A 72 5.21 11.94 -1.97
N ARG A 73 6.24 12.68 -2.41
CA ARG A 73 6.49 14.09 -2.07
C ARG A 73 6.37 15.06 -3.25
N THR A 74 6.31 14.59 -4.50
CA THR A 74 6.20 15.49 -5.68
C THR A 74 4.90 16.28 -5.75
N HIS A 75 3.86 15.92 -4.98
CA HIS A 75 2.61 16.67 -5.02
C HIS A 75 2.59 18.00 -4.22
N ARG A 76 3.70 18.41 -3.57
CA ARG A 76 3.71 19.57 -2.67
C ARG A 76 4.78 20.64 -2.91
N ARG A 77 5.09 20.95 -4.17
CA ARG A 77 5.53 22.30 -4.53
C ARG A 77 4.85 22.72 -5.83
N PRO A 78 3.84 23.62 -5.82
CA PRO A 78 3.56 24.38 -7.02
C PRO A 78 4.88 25.00 -7.49
N PRO A 79 5.18 24.99 -8.80
CA PRO A 79 6.37 25.66 -9.30
C PRO A 79 6.31 27.08 -8.77
N ALA A 80 7.30 27.44 -7.94
CA ALA A 80 7.58 28.82 -7.63
C ALA A 80 7.77 29.48 -9.00
N GLN A 81 6.73 30.18 -9.44
CA GLN A 81 6.67 30.95 -10.67
C GLN A 81 7.60 32.14 -10.45
N GLY A 82 8.90 31.83 -10.46
CA GLY A 82 9.97 32.76 -10.25
C GLY A 82 10.05 33.65 -11.47
N LEU A 83 9.99 34.94 -11.17
CA LEU A 83 10.72 35.99 -11.84
C LEU A 83 10.23 36.45 -13.22
N ALA A 84 10.03 37.77 -13.24
CA ALA A 84 10.57 38.66 -14.25
C ALA A 84 9.78 38.83 -15.55
N ARG A 85 8.80 39.74 -15.48
CA ARG A 85 8.70 40.76 -16.53
C ARG A 85 8.31 42.13 -15.95
N GLY A 86 9.30 42.78 -15.34
CA GLY A 86 9.33 44.23 -15.20
C GLY A 86 9.61 44.93 -16.55
N PRO A 87 9.71 46.27 -16.58
CA PRO A 87 8.76 47.14 -17.29
C PRO A 87 9.33 47.78 -18.56
N ALA A 88 8.47 48.05 -19.55
CA ALA A 88 8.70 48.92 -20.73
C ALA A 88 7.42 48.88 -21.61
N ARG A 89 6.92 49.90 -22.31
CA ARG A 89 7.29 51.30 -22.60
C ARG A 89 6.29 51.80 -23.67
N GLY A 90 5.94 53.09 -23.66
CA GLY A 90 5.24 53.81 -24.76
C GLY A 90 3.76 54.05 -24.47
N ASN A 91 3.29 55.26 -24.14
CA ASN A 91 3.24 56.51 -24.92
C ASN A 91 2.58 56.34 -26.29
N THR A 92 1.27 56.58 -26.33
CA THR A 92 0.57 57.47 -27.29
C THR A 92 -0.79 57.83 -26.69
#